data_AF-A0A0B7G3A2-F1
#
_entry.id   AF-A0A0B7G3A2-F1
#
_cell.length_a   1.000
_cell.length_b   1.000
_cell.length_c   1.000
_cell.angle_alpha   90.00
_cell.angle_beta   90.00
_cell.angle_gamma   90.00
#
_symmetry.space_group_name_H-M   'P 1'
#
loop_
_entity.id
_entity.type
_entity.pdbx_description
1 polymer ?
#
loop_
_entity_poly.entity_id
_entity_poly.type
_entity_poly.pdbx_seq_one_letter_code
_entity_poly.pdbx_strand_id
1 'polypeptide(L)'
;MHNIKESKVRTDGNPASALAIASQPQIDNVMKIEQGFQQQQPPSLHPFLDDPVLPVLVKRLFPPSSHARVVEELTRFGNDINGYISDLGKFVGPPTLIQYDHFGQRIDQLKTSEGWRQLKQVAAKEGMVPIAYDRANYGSLARVLMFIKTCLWTGDSHTV
;
A
#
# COMPACT_ATOMS: atom_id res chain seq x y z
N MET A 1 -59.39 44.63 -52.99
CA MET A 1 -58.39 44.27 -54.04
C MET A 1 -57.23 45.23 -53.87
N HIS A 2 -56.17 44.78 -53.20
CA HIS A 2 -55.06 45.62 -52.72
C HIS A 2 -53.98 45.78 -53.78
N ASN A 3 -53.48 47.00 -53.89
CA ASN A 3 -52.62 47.51 -54.96
C ASN A 3 -51.15 47.51 -54.53
N ILE A 4 -50.27 47.26 -55.50
CA ILE A 4 -48.80 47.16 -55.33
C ILE A 4 -48.20 48.56 -55.24
N LYS A 5 -47.30 48.80 -54.28
CA LYS A 5 -46.23 49.80 -54.39
C LYS A 5 -44.94 49.24 -53.80
N GLU A 6 -43.89 49.29 -54.60
CA GLU A 6 -42.50 49.08 -54.18
C GLU A 6 -42.07 50.15 -53.18
N SER A 7 -41.35 49.77 -52.14
CA SER A 7 -40.57 50.68 -51.30
C SER A 7 -39.22 50.04 -50.98
N LYS A 8 -38.17 50.64 -51.53
CA LYS A 8 -36.76 50.31 -51.31
C LYS A 8 -36.33 50.82 -49.92
N VAL A 9 -35.88 49.93 -49.04
CA VAL A 9 -35.23 50.32 -47.76
C VAL A 9 -33.86 49.65 -47.65
N ARG A 10 -32.86 50.53 -47.61
CA ARG A 10 -31.47 50.45 -47.14
C ARG A 10 -30.87 49.06 -46.85
N THR A 11 -29.81 48.77 -47.60
CA THR A 11 -28.68 47.94 -47.21
C THR A 11 -28.03 48.49 -45.96
N ASP A 12 -27.93 47.69 -44.89
CA ASP A 12 -26.91 47.81 -43.84
C ASP A 12 -26.88 46.47 -43.08
N GLY A 13 -25.71 45.83 -42.95
CA GLY A 13 -25.53 44.77 -41.95
C GLY A 13 -24.77 43.50 -42.36
N ASN A 14 -23.44 43.63 -42.42
CA ASN A 14 -22.46 42.66 -41.90
C ASN A 14 -22.13 41.37 -42.69
N PRO A 15 -20.97 41.30 -43.38
CA PRO A 15 -20.41 40.07 -43.92
C PRO A 15 -19.54 39.37 -42.87
N ALA A 16 -20.12 38.82 -41.80
CA ALA A 16 -19.33 38.13 -40.78
C ALA A 16 -20.08 36.97 -40.09
N SER A 17 -20.83 36.17 -40.83
CA SER A 17 -21.53 34.99 -40.26
C SER A 17 -21.52 33.77 -41.17
N ALA A 18 -20.40 33.54 -41.86
CA ALA A 18 -20.11 32.27 -42.51
C ALA A 18 -18.66 31.86 -42.21
N LEU A 19 -18.32 31.76 -40.92
CA LEU A 19 -17.13 31.05 -40.50
C LEU A 19 -17.47 29.56 -40.49
N ALA A 20 -16.88 28.86 -41.46
CA ALA A 20 -16.89 27.42 -41.56
C ALA A 20 -16.65 26.76 -40.19
N ILE A 21 -17.47 25.79 -39.85
CA ILE A 21 -17.15 24.80 -38.83
C ILE A 21 -15.94 24.04 -39.37
N ALA A 22 -14.74 24.54 -39.07
CA ALA A 22 -13.51 23.84 -39.34
C ALA A 22 -13.59 22.53 -38.54
N SER A 23 -13.66 21.41 -39.25
CA SER A 23 -13.45 20.08 -38.68
C SER A 23 -12.18 20.15 -37.84
N GLN A 24 -12.31 19.94 -36.53
CA GLN A 24 -11.16 19.85 -35.64
C GLN A 24 -10.19 18.83 -36.25
N PRO A 25 -8.89 19.16 -36.39
CA PRO A 25 -7.93 18.19 -36.89
C PRO A 25 -7.97 17.00 -35.94
N GLN A 26 -8.28 15.81 -36.45
CA GLN A 26 -8.17 14.60 -35.68
C GLN A 26 -6.71 14.46 -35.24
N ILE A 27 -6.46 14.66 -33.96
CA ILE A 27 -5.17 14.44 -33.33
C ILE A 27 -5.02 12.92 -33.14
N ASP A 28 -4.92 12.20 -34.25
CA ASP A 28 -4.78 10.74 -34.25
C ASP A 28 -3.32 10.31 -34.03
N ASN A 29 -2.41 11.28 -33.85
CA ASN A 29 -0.96 11.08 -33.77
C ASN A 29 -0.34 11.50 -32.43
N VAL A 30 -1.13 11.72 -31.38
CA VAL A 30 -0.59 11.91 -30.02
C VAL A 30 -0.41 10.54 -29.37
N MET A 31 0.85 10.21 -29.07
CA MET A 31 1.20 9.01 -28.30
C MET A 31 0.50 9.07 -26.95
N LYS A 32 -0.28 8.02 -26.64
CA LYS A 32 -0.91 7.88 -25.33
C LYS A 32 0.12 7.49 -24.28
N ILE A 33 -0.13 7.84 -23.02
CA ILE A 33 0.80 7.56 -21.91
C ILE A 33 1.16 6.07 -21.81
N GLU A 34 0.21 5.17 -22.06
CA GLU A 34 0.42 3.73 -22.03
C GLU A 34 1.29 3.19 -23.18
N GLN A 35 1.52 3.98 -24.23
CA GLN A 35 2.33 3.60 -25.40
C GLN A 35 3.81 3.98 -25.22
N GLY A 36 4.13 4.81 -24.23
CA GLY A 36 5.50 5.17 -23.87
C GLY A 36 6.17 4.15 -22.95
N PHE A 37 7.44 4.38 -22.64
CA PHE A 37 8.18 3.59 -21.65
C PHE A 37 7.46 3.56 -20.31
N GLN A 38 7.24 2.36 -19.77
CA GLN A 38 6.71 2.15 -18.43
C GLN A 38 7.83 1.61 -17.54
N GLN A 39 8.07 2.28 -16.42
CA GLN A 39 8.98 1.77 -15.41
C GLN A 39 8.43 0.44 -14.86
N GLN A 40 9.24 -0.60 -14.89
CA GLN A 40 8.88 -1.87 -14.27
C GLN A 40 8.88 -1.73 -12.74
N GLN A 41 7.89 -2.37 -12.11
CA GLN A 41 7.86 -2.48 -10.66
C GLN A 41 9.11 -3.25 -10.18
N PRO A 42 9.76 -2.83 -9.09
CA PRO A 42 10.82 -3.62 -8.48
C PRO A 42 10.29 -5.02 -8.12
N PRO A 43 11.10 -6.08 -8.27
CA PRO A 43 10.70 -7.39 -7.80
C PRO A 43 10.54 -7.37 -6.28
N SER A 44 9.56 -8.12 -5.77
CA SER A 44 9.45 -8.39 -4.34
C SER A 44 10.51 -9.40 -3.94
N LEU A 45 11.36 -9.04 -2.98
CA LEU A 45 12.44 -9.89 -2.46
C LEU A 45 12.00 -10.50 -1.14
N HIS A 46 12.38 -11.76 -0.90
CA HIS A 46 12.11 -12.45 0.35
C HIS A 46 12.97 -11.86 1.49
N PRO A 47 12.36 -11.35 2.57
CA PRO A 47 13.09 -10.53 3.56
C PRO A 47 14.16 -11.31 4.34
N PHE A 48 14.03 -12.64 4.44
CA PHE A 48 15.06 -13.52 5.02
C PHE A 48 16.02 -14.14 3.98
N LEU A 49 15.51 -14.81 2.94
CA LEU A 49 16.34 -15.56 1.99
C LEU A 49 17.21 -14.65 1.10
N ASP A 50 16.69 -13.50 0.69
CA ASP A 50 17.40 -12.56 -0.19
C ASP A 50 18.24 -11.54 0.60
N ASP A 51 18.21 -11.61 1.94
CA ASP A 51 19.08 -10.81 2.79
C ASP A 51 20.51 -11.39 2.76
N PRO A 52 21.53 -10.56 2.47
CA PRO A 52 22.91 -11.04 2.32
C PRO A 52 23.56 -11.50 3.63
N VAL A 53 23.00 -11.14 4.80
CA VAL A 53 23.61 -11.33 6.12
C VAL A 53 22.80 -12.27 7.00
N LEU A 54 21.48 -12.17 7.04
CA LEU A 54 20.63 -12.89 8.00
C LEU A 54 20.76 -14.42 7.92
N PRO A 55 20.71 -15.08 6.75
CA PRO A 55 20.90 -16.53 6.68
C PRO A 55 22.27 -16.99 7.21
N VAL A 56 23.32 -16.22 6.90
CA VAL A 56 24.69 -16.50 7.38
C VAL A 56 24.79 -16.29 8.89
N LEU A 57 24.14 -15.24 9.40
CA LEU A 57 24.11 -14.94 10.83
C LEU A 57 23.36 -16.01 11.62
N VAL A 58 22.21 -16.48 11.12
CA VAL A 58 21.46 -17.61 11.70
C VAL A 58 22.31 -18.87 11.71
N LYS A 59 23.00 -19.19 10.61
CA LYS A 59 23.92 -20.32 10.53
C LYS A 59 25.06 -20.26 11.54
N ARG A 60 25.57 -19.06 11.83
CA ARG A 60 26.66 -18.85 12.80
C ARG A 60 26.21 -18.92 14.25
N LEU A 61 25.02 -18.40 14.57
CA LEU A 61 24.55 -18.25 15.95
C LEU A 61 23.81 -19.48 16.47
N PHE A 62 23.01 -20.14 15.63
CA PHE A 62 22.15 -21.23 16.09
C PHE A 62 22.84 -22.60 15.93
N PRO A 63 22.81 -23.46 16.96
CA PRO A 63 23.36 -24.80 16.87
C PRO A 63 22.57 -25.67 15.87
N PRO A 64 23.17 -26.74 15.32
CA PRO A 64 22.51 -27.61 14.34
C PRO A 64 21.15 -28.16 14.80
N SER A 65 20.99 -28.40 16.10
CA SER A 65 19.75 -28.91 16.72
C SER A 65 18.55 -27.97 16.57
N SER A 66 18.77 -26.65 16.52
CA SER A 66 17.69 -25.65 16.36
C SER A 66 17.74 -24.93 15.01
N HIS A 67 18.87 -24.96 14.32
CA HIS A 67 19.10 -24.21 13.08
C HIS A 67 18.06 -24.51 12.00
N ALA A 68 17.79 -25.78 11.70
CA ALA A 68 16.85 -26.16 10.66
C ALA A 68 15.44 -25.62 10.93
N ARG A 69 14.98 -25.73 12.19
CA ARG A 69 13.70 -25.20 12.64
C ARG A 69 13.62 -23.68 12.53
N VAL A 70 14.68 -22.97 12.91
CA VAL A 70 14.74 -21.50 12.83
C VAL A 70 14.70 -21.03 11.38
N VAL A 71 15.46 -21.68 10.49
CA VAL A 71 15.45 -21.36 9.06
C VAL A 71 14.08 -21.59 8.44
N GLU A 72 13.43 -22.70 8.78
CA GLU A 72 12.07 -23.00 8.31
C GLU A 72 11.07 -21.95 8.81
N GLU A 73 11.11 -21.59 10.09
CA GLU A 73 10.22 -20.58 10.67
C GLU A 73 10.41 -19.20 10.01
N LEU A 74 11.66 -18.74 9.85
CA LEU A 74 11.96 -17.44 9.25
C LEU A 74 11.65 -17.40 7.74
N THR A 75 11.79 -18.53 7.05
CA THR A 75 11.40 -18.65 5.64
C THR A 75 9.88 -18.60 5.50
N ARG A 76 9.13 -19.38 6.30
CA ARG A 76 7.66 -19.30 6.31
C ARG A 76 7.20 -17.86 6.61
N PHE A 77 7.76 -17.27 7.65
CA PHE A 77 7.38 -15.93 8.07
C PHE A 77 7.71 -14.86 7.02
N GLY A 78 8.83 -14.98 6.30
CA GLY A 78 9.13 -14.09 5.18
C GLY A 78 8.19 -14.25 3.98
N ASN A 79 7.72 -15.46 3.69
CA ASN A 79 6.66 -15.68 2.70
C ASN A 79 5.34 -15.04 3.14
N ASP A 80 5.00 -15.13 4.42
CA ASP A 80 3.81 -14.48 4.98
C ASP A 80 3.92 -12.95 4.86
N ILE A 81 5.11 -12.39 5.11
CA ILE A 81 5.41 -10.96 4.94
C ILE A 81 5.15 -10.52 3.50
N ASN A 82 5.76 -11.20 2.52
CA ASN A 82 5.60 -10.87 1.10
C ASN A 82 4.22 -11.18 0.53
N GLY A 83 3.40 -11.94 1.25
CA GLY A 83 2.03 -12.27 0.89
C GLY A 83 1.03 -11.41 1.65
N TYR A 84 0.23 -12.09 2.47
CA TYR A 84 -0.96 -11.48 3.06
C TYR A 84 -0.65 -10.35 4.05
N ILE A 85 0.53 -10.34 4.71
CA ILE A 85 0.88 -9.29 5.66
C ILE A 85 1.09 -7.95 4.93
N SER A 86 1.84 -7.94 3.83
CA SER A 86 2.02 -6.72 3.03
C SER A 86 0.68 -6.21 2.47
N ASP A 87 -0.24 -7.12 2.11
CA ASP A 87 -1.60 -6.75 1.69
C ASP A 87 -2.41 -6.03 2.77
N LEU A 88 -2.18 -6.34 4.07
CA LEU A 88 -2.84 -5.64 5.17
C LEU A 88 -2.48 -4.15 5.21
N GLY A 89 -1.30 -3.77 4.74
CA GLY A 89 -0.85 -2.38 4.67
C GLY A 89 -1.82 -1.48 3.90
N LYS A 90 -2.55 -2.02 2.91
CA LYS A 90 -3.57 -1.30 2.13
C LYS A 90 -4.77 -0.86 2.97
N PHE A 91 -5.04 -1.57 4.07
CA PHE A 91 -6.16 -1.31 4.98
C PHE A 91 -5.74 -0.56 6.25
N VAL A 92 -4.49 -0.13 6.32
CA VAL A 92 -3.99 0.69 7.41
C VAL A 92 -4.28 2.16 7.12
N GLY A 93 -4.87 2.81 8.10
CA GLY A 93 -5.09 4.26 8.12
C GLY A 93 -4.81 4.86 9.49
N PRO A 94 -4.61 6.19 9.57
CA PRO A 94 -4.29 6.88 10.80
C PRO A 94 -5.41 6.74 11.85
N PRO A 95 -5.07 6.62 13.15
CA PRO A 95 -6.06 6.53 14.20
C PRO A 95 -6.75 7.88 14.45
N THR A 96 -7.99 7.84 14.93
CA THR A 96 -8.76 9.03 15.31
C THR A 96 -9.25 8.92 16.76
N LEU A 97 -9.17 10.01 17.51
CA LEU A 97 -9.69 10.09 18.87
C LEU A 97 -11.08 10.73 18.85
N ILE A 98 -12.07 10.02 19.38
CA ILE A 98 -13.41 10.54 19.59
C ILE A 98 -13.59 10.80 21.08
N GLN A 99 -13.60 12.07 21.46
CA GLN A 99 -13.66 12.46 22.87
C GLN A 99 -15.09 12.41 23.43
N TYR A 100 -16.09 12.77 22.61
CA TYR A 100 -17.48 12.85 23.01
C TYR A 100 -18.39 12.07 22.06
N ASP A 101 -19.47 11.52 22.59
CA ASP A 101 -20.53 10.91 21.80
C ASP A 101 -21.48 11.97 21.19
N HIS A 102 -22.51 11.51 20.48
CA HIS A 102 -23.50 12.38 19.86
C HIS A 102 -24.43 13.10 20.86
N PHE A 103 -24.35 12.78 22.16
CA PHE A 103 -25.13 13.38 23.24
C PHE A 103 -24.28 14.24 24.18
N GLY A 104 -23.01 14.48 23.86
CA GLY A 104 -22.10 15.30 24.66
C GLY A 104 -21.52 14.58 25.88
N GLN A 105 -21.68 13.25 26.00
CA GLN A 105 -21.02 12.45 27.03
C GLN A 105 -19.58 12.15 26.63
N ARG A 106 -18.65 12.27 27.57
CA ARG A 106 -17.23 11.99 27.34
C ARG A 106 -16.98 10.46 27.28
N ILE A 107 -16.37 9.98 26.19
CA ILE A 107 -16.08 8.57 25.92
C ILE A 107 -14.59 8.25 25.66
N ASP A 108 -13.81 9.23 25.17
CA ASP A 108 -12.38 9.07 24.84
C ASP A 108 -12.03 7.79 24.03
N GLN A 109 -12.82 7.48 23.01
CA GLN A 109 -12.65 6.29 22.17
C GLN A 109 -11.57 6.51 21.10
N LEU A 110 -10.54 5.66 21.09
CA LEU A 110 -9.56 5.59 20.00
C LEU A 110 -10.07 4.65 18.89
N LYS A 111 -10.37 5.19 17.72
CA LYS A 111 -10.71 4.43 16.52
C LYS A 111 -9.46 4.16 15.68
N THR A 112 -9.12 2.89 15.53
CA THR A 112 -8.05 2.41 14.66
C THR A 112 -8.60 1.81 13.37
N SER A 113 -7.77 1.73 12.33
CA SER A 113 -8.09 1.01 11.09
C SER A 113 -8.18 -0.51 11.30
N GLU A 114 -8.86 -1.20 10.39
CA GLU A 114 -8.94 -2.67 10.42
C GLU A 114 -7.58 -3.31 10.13
N GLY A 115 -6.78 -2.74 9.22
CA GLY A 115 -5.43 -3.22 8.93
C GLY A 115 -4.56 -3.25 10.19
N TRP A 116 -4.62 -2.19 11.01
CA TRP A 116 -3.90 -2.15 12.30
C TRP A 116 -4.33 -3.27 13.25
N ARG A 117 -5.64 -3.53 13.36
CA ARG A 117 -6.15 -4.60 14.26
C ARG A 117 -5.73 -5.98 13.77
N GLN A 118 -5.74 -6.21 12.46
CA GLN A 118 -5.30 -7.48 11.86
C GLN A 118 -3.79 -7.68 12.04
N LEU A 119 -2.97 -6.66 11.80
CA LEU A 119 -1.53 -6.75 12.05
C LEU A 119 -1.21 -7.05 13.51
N LYS A 120 -1.96 -6.46 14.46
CA LYS A 120 -1.85 -6.81 15.88
C LYS A 120 -2.19 -8.28 16.16
N GLN A 121 -3.23 -8.83 15.51
CA GLN A 121 -3.57 -10.24 15.62
C GLN A 121 -2.49 -11.15 15.03
N VAL A 122 -1.92 -10.77 13.89
CA VAL A 122 -0.80 -11.48 13.26
C VAL A 122 0.41 -11.49 14.19
N ALA A 123 0.79 -10.36 14.77
CA ALA A 123 1.90 -10.29 15.74
C ALA A 123 1.69 -11.21 16.95
N ALA A 124 0.45 -11.32 17.44
CA ALA A 124 0.09 -12.24 18.51
C ALA A 124 0.18 -13.71 18.07
N LYS A 125 -0.38 -14.05 16.89
CA LYS A 125 -0.34 -15.40 16.31
C LYS A 125 1.09 -15.87 16.04
N GLU A 126 1.92 -14.98 15.51
CA GLU A 126 3.33 -15.24 15.21
C GLU A 126 4.21 -15.29 16.46
N GLY A 127 3.65 -14.98 17.64
CA GLY A 127 4.38 -15.06 18.89
C GLY A 127 5.55 -14.09 18.97
N MET A 128 5.41 -12.89 18.39
CA MET A 128 6.48 -11.88 18.32
C MET A 128 7.10 -11.55 19.67
N VAL A 129 6.28 -11.49 20.72
CA VAL A 129 6.71 -11.26 22.11
C VAL A 129 7.09 -12.56 22.84
N PRO A 130 6.26 -13.62 22.86
CA PRO A 130 6.56 -14.82 23.65
C PRO A 130 7.82 -15.56 23.20
N ILE A 131 8.21 -15.47 21.92
CA ILE A 131 9.43 -16.14 21.40
C ILE A 131 10.70 -15.75 22.16
N ALA A 132 10.76 -14.54 22.72
CA ALA A 132 11.89 -14.06 23.52
C ALA A 132 12.07 -14.82 24.85
N TYR A 133 11.00 -15.45 25.33
CA TYR A 133 10.92 -16.16 26.60
C TYR A 133 10.98 -17.67 26.45
N ASP A 134 11.02 -18.19 25.22
CA ASP A 134 11.14 -19.62 24.93
C ASP A 134 12.58 -20.12 25.15
N ARG A 135 12.98 -20.13 26.43
CA ARG A 135 14.30 -20.59 26.87
C ARG A 135 14.46 -22.10 26.78
N ALA A 136 13.34 -22.84 26.83
CA ALA A 136 13.37 -24.30 26.73
C ALA A 136 13.87 -24.76 25.36
N ASN A 137 13.42 -24.10 24.29
CA ASN A 137 13.82 -24.49 22.93
C ASN A 137 15.10 -23.78 22.45
N TYR A 138 15.32 -22.52 22.85
CA TYR A 138 16.38 -21.68 22.25
C TYR A 138 17.39 -21.12 23.26
N GLY A 139 17.23 -21.37 24.55
CA GLY A 139 18.16 -20.86 25.58
C GLY A 139 18.37 -19.34 25.47
N SER A 140 19.63 -18.89 25.53
CA SER A 140 19.99 -17.47 25.39
C SER A 140 19.60 -16.87 24.03
N LEU A 141 19.56 -17.68 22.96
CA LEU A 141 19.28 -17.27 21.59
C LEU A 141 17.80 -16.93 21.33
N ALA A 142 16.88 -17.24 22.26
CA ALA A 142 15.46 -16.88 22.14
C ALA A 142 15.25 -15.38 21.86
N ARG A 143 16.02 -14.51 22.53
CA ARG A 143 15.99 -13.06 22.29
C ARG A 143 16.59 -12.66 20.94
N VAL A 144 17.61 -13.38 20.48
CA VAL A 144 18.20 -13.12 19.15
C VAL A 144 17.16 -13.45 18.08
N LEU A 145 16.45 -14.56 18.21
CA LEU A 145 15.39 -14.95 17.30
C LEU A 145 14.24 -13.93 17.27
N MET A 146 13.81 -13.43 18.44
CA MET A 146 12.85 -12.33 18.56
C MET A 146 13.29 -11.10 17.76
N PHE A 147 14.56 -10.68 17.90
CA PHE A 147 15.07 -9.51 17.18
C PHE A 147 15.13 -9.75 15.68
N ILE A 148 15.58 -10.92 15.23
CA ILE A 148 15.59 -11.26 13.80
C ILE A 148 14.17 -11.19 13.23
N LYS A 149 13.19 -11.81 13.91
CA LYS A 149 11.79 -11.80 13.48
C LYS A 149 11.21 -10.37 13.46
N THR A 150 11.57 -9.54 14.44
CA THR A 150 11.18 -8.12 14.49
C THR A 150 11.78 -7.32 13.34
N CYS A 151 13.07 -7.56 13.00
CA CYS A 151 13.73 -6.90 11.88
C CYS A 151 13.02 -7.20 10.55
N LEU A 152 12.65 -8.47 10.31
CA LEU A 152 11.87 -8.86 9.13
C LEU A 152 10.49 -8.18 9.11
N TRP A 153 9.83 -8.10 10.27
CA TRP A 153 8.47 -7.57 10.41
C TRP A 153 8.38 -6.05 10.24
N THR A 154 9.41 -5.30 10.63
CA THR A 154 9.33 -3.82 10.79
C THR A 154 9.01 -3.09 9.48
N GLY A 155 9.45 -3.60 8.33
CA GLY A 155 9.18 -2.97 7.03
C GLY A 155 7.68 -2.85 6.72
N ASP A 156 6.95 -3.94 6.93
CA ASP A 156 5.52 -4.05 6.58
C ASP A 156 4.57 -3.67 7.73
N SER A 157 5.10 -3.40 8.93
CA SER A 157 4.32 -3.16 10.13
C SER A 157 4.54 -1.80 10.80
N HIS A 158 5.22 -0.87 10.12
CA HIS A 158 5.63 0.45 10.64
C HIS A 158 4.50 1.35 11.19
N THR A 159 3.26 0.92 11.09
CA THR A 159 2.06 1.63 11.55
C THR A 159 1.44 1.03 12.81
N VAL A 160 2.01 -0.05 13.35
CA VAL A 160 1.52 -0.80 14.52
C VAL A 160 2.33 -0.51 15.77
#